data_AF-A0AAV2HX13-F1
#
_entry.id   AF-A0AAV2HX13-F1
#
_cell.length_a   1.000
_cell.length_b   1.000
_cell.length_c   1.000
_cell.angle_alpha   90.00
_cell.angle_beta   90.00
_cell.angle_gamma   90.00
#
_symmetry.space_group_name_H-M   'P 1'
#
loop_
_entity.id
_entity.type
_entity.pdbx_description
1 polymer ?
#
loop_
_entity_poly.entity_id
_entity_poly.type
_entity_poly.pdbx_seq_one_letter_code
_entity_poly.pdbx_strand_id
1 'polypeptide(L)' 'MDADEVMILITGAHKAFTLHKAIEVGVNHMWTVSAFQQHPHTIFL' A
#
# COMPACT_ATOMS: atom_id res chain seq x y z
N MET A 1 -12.26 -1.78 3.80
CA MET A 1 -12.08 -1.72 2.33
C MET A 1 -13.21 -0.91 1.70
N ASP A 2 -13.84 -0.02 2.50
CA ASP A 2 -15.19 0.46 2.22
C ASP A 2 -15.18 1.94 1.78
N ALA A 3 -13.98 2.51 1.64
CA ALA A 3 -13.81 3.83 1.03
C ALA A 3 -13.96 3.69 -0.49
N ASP A 4 -14.46 4.72 -1.16
CA ASP A 4 -14.54 4.69 -2.63
C ASP A 4 -13.16 4.82 -3.27
N GLU A 5 -12.24 5.56 -2.62
CA GLU A 5 -10.86 5.77 -3.08
C GLU A 5 -9.93 5.91 -1.87
N VAL A 6 -8.71 5.37 -1.99
CA VAL A 6 -7.66 5.47 -0.97
C VAL A 6 -6.39 6.02 -1.60
N MET A 7 -5.90 7.15 -1.07
CA MET A 7 -4.62 7.73 -1.44
C MET A 7 -3.60 7.57 -0.30
N ILE A 8 -2.44 7.00 -0.63
CA ILE A 8 -1.35 6.72 0.32
C ILE A 8 -0.13 7.53 -0.09
N LEU A 9 0.18 8.57 0.69
CA LEU A 9 1.35 9.41 0.52
C LEU A 9 2.58 8.82 1.22
N ILE A 10 3.66 8.60 0.48
CA ILE A 10 4.89 7.95 0.95
C ILE A 10 6.10 8.81 0.60
N THR A 11 6.63 9.48 1.64
CA THR A 11 7.81 10.34 1.50
C THR A 11 9.01 9.77 2.25
N GLY A 12 10.19 9.87 1.62
CA GLY A 12 11.49 9.55 2.22
C GLY A 12 11.98 8.11 1.98
N ALA A 13 13.30 7.96 1.83
CA ALA A 13 13.93 6.69 1.45
C ALA A 13 13.69 5.54 2.44
N HIS A 14 13.52 5.86 3.73
CA HIS A 14 13.33 4.86 4.79
C HIS A 14 12.01 4.08 4.67
N LYS A 15 11.08 4.53 3.82
CA LYS A 15 9.80 3.87 3.53
C LYS A 15 9.81 3.07 2.23
N ALA A 16 10.88 3.15 1.43
CA ALA A 16 10.99 2.47 0.14
C ALA A 16 10.81 0.94 0.26
N PHE A 17 11.34 0.34 1.33
CA PHE A 17 11.17 -1.09 1.57
C PHE A 17 9.70 -1.48 1.81
N THR A 18 8.97 -0.67 2.57
CA THR A 18 7.54 -0.87 2.80
C THR A 18 6.74 -0.70 1.51
N LEU A 19 7.08 0.28 0.68
CA LEU A 19 6.46 0.49 -0.64
C LEU A 19 6.67 -0.74 -1.54
N HIS A 20 7.90 -1.25 -1.62
CA HIS A 20 8.20 -2.49 -2.35
C HIS A 20 7.35 -3.66 -1.85
N LYS A 21 7.22 -3.86 -0.53
CA LYS A 21 6.32 -4.88 0.05
C LYS A 21 4.84 -4.64 -0.26
N ALA A 22 4.43 -3.38 -0.39
CA ALA A 22 3.05 -2.99 -0.66
C ALA A 22 2.65 -3.17 -2.14
N ILE A 23 3.61 -3.22 -3.07
CA ILE A 23 3.33 -3.29 -4.52
C ILE A 23 3.74 -4.65 -5.10
N GLU A 24 4.92 -5.16 -4.75
CA GLU A 24 5.53 -6.30 -5.45
C GLU A 24 5.32 -7.64 -4.74
N VAL A 25 4.93 -7.61 -3.46
CA VAL A 25 4.77 -8.81 -2.63
C VAL A 25 3.31 -8.99 -2.29
N GLY A 26 2.85 -10.24 -2.18
CA GLY A 26 1.45 -10.54 -1.85
C GLY A 26 1.01 -10.00 -0.47
N VAL A 27 -0.31 -9.85 -0.34
CA VAL A 27 -0.98 -9.34 0.87
C VAL A 27 -0.63 -10.18 2.09
N ASN A 28 -0.20 -9.52 3.15
CA ASN A 28 0.12 -10.17 4.42
C ASN A 28 -0.07 -9.22 5.62
N HIS A 29 -0.23 -9.80 6.80
CA HIS A 29 -0.50 -9.06 8.04
C HIS A 29 0.72 -8.34 8.61
N MET A 30 1.94 -8.73 8.25
CA MET A 30 3.16 -8.04 8.69
C MET A 30 3.33 -6.68 8.01
N TRP A 31 2.78 -6.54 6.80
CA TRP A 31 2.79 -5.31 6.01
C TRP A 31 1.36 -4.90 5.68
N THR A 32 0.65 -4.32 6.64
CA THR A 32 -0.78 -3.99 6.52
C THR A 32 -1.13 -3.11 5.34
N VAL A 33 -0.21 -2.25 4.88
CA VAL A 33 -0.37 -1.45 3.66
C VAL A 33 -0.58 -2.31 2.40
N SER A 34 -0.10 -3.56 2.39
CA SER A 34 -0.32 -4.49 1.28
C SER A 34 -1.79 -4.85 1.08
N ALA A 35 -2.64 -4.70 2.10
CA ALA A 35 -4.09 -4.92 1.98
C ALA A 35 -4.73 -4.03 0.89
N PHE A 36 -4.17 -2.85 0.62
CA PHE A 36 -4.68 -1.94 -0.40
C PHE A 36 -4.41 -2.40 -1.85
N GLN A 37 -3.65 -3.48 -2.06
CA GLN A 37 -3.61 -4.17 -3.36
C GLN A 37 -4.98 -4.75 -3.75
N GLN A 38 -5.82 -5.08 -2.77
CA GLN A 38 -7.15 -5.64 -3.02
C GLN A 38 -8.21 -4.56 -3.20
N HIS A 39 -7.89 -3.31 -2.87
CA HIS A 39 -8.83 -2.20 -2.99
C HIS A 39 -8.92 -1.76 -4.45
N PRO A 40 -10.14 -1.63 -5.01
CA PRO A 40 -10.32 -1.36 -6.45
C PRO A 40 -9.76 -0.01 -6.88
N HIS A 41 -9.69 0.97 -5.98
CA HIS A 41 -9.21 2.32 -6.24
C HIS A 41 -8.16 2.73 -5.20
N THR A 42 -6.90 2.37 -5.45
CA THR A 42 -5.75 2.76 -4.61
C THR A 42 -4.74 3.57 -5.41
N ILE A 43 -4.29 4.68 -4.85
CA ILE A 43 -3.19 5.48 -5.39
C ILE A 43 -2.06 5.54 -4.37
N PHE A 44 -0.85 5.17 -4.79
CA PHE A 44 0.38 5.38 -4.03
C PHE A 44 1.12 6.58 -4.62
N LEU A 45 1.38 7.60 -3.79
CA LEU A 45 2.03 8.87 -4.18
C LEU A 45 3.31 9.11 -3.39
#